data_AF-A0A3M6TCR5-F1
#
_entry.id   AF-A0A3M6TCR5-F1
#
_cell.length_a   1.000
_cell.length_b   1.000
_cell.length_c   1.000
_cell.angle_alpha   90.00
_cell.angle_beta   90.00
_cell.angle_gamma   90.00
#
_symmetry.space_group_name_H-M   'P 1'
#
loop_
_entity.id
_entity.type
_entity.pdbx_description
1 polymer ?
#
loop_
_entity_poly.entity_id
_entity_poly.type
_entity_poly.pdbx_seq_one_letter_code
_entity_poly.pdbx_strand_id
1 'polypeptide(L)'
;MAAKSYQADFKRCYGGRLSNLSHKTTENEIQQIYDEWAKEYEKDVVVVARAIFHKPLAESLDEAIRKFLAGKEKDEMKIIDAAAGTGLIGVELNKLGYTNLCALDISPEMLNEAKKKNVYKKFICSSLSDRPNPEIAPEEFDALICGGSMLVGHIGPSALIEMIRIIKIGGLVCFNIRDGQLEDYQEKISELESLGSWKLISKTSLPFFESDDMPRETFLFICQVLDSAR
;
A
#
# COMPACT_ATOMS: atom_id res chain seq x y z
N MET A 1 19.26 18.37 8.94
CA MET A 1 18.18 19.28 8.55
C MET A 1 17.01 19.03 9.48
N ALA A 2 16.40 20.08 10.05
CA ALA A 2 15.20 19.90 10.87
C ALA A 2 14.08 19.31 10.01
N ALA A 3 13.46 18.21 10.45
CA ALA A 3 12.28 17.66 9.78
C ALA A 3 11.20 18.75 9.75
N LYS A 4 10.78 19.18 8.54
CA LYS A 4 9.62 20.07 8.41
C LYS A 4 8.41 19.32 8.97
N SER A 5 7.69 19.96 9.89
CA SER A 5 6.37 19.48 10.31
C SER A 5 5.36 19.87 9.25
N TYR A 6 4.75 18.89 8.60
CA TYR A 6 3.74 19.07 7.53
C TYR A 6 2.30 19.07 8.07
N GLN A 7 2.11 19.14 9.38
CA GLN A 7 0.81 18.95 10.02
C GLN A 7 -0.22 20.00 9.57
N ALA A 8 0.20 21.25 9.39
CA ALA A 8 -0.65 22.33 8.91
C ALA A 8 -1.08 22.10 7.45
N ASP A 9 -0.16 21.63 6.60
CA ASP A 9 -0.42 21.37 5.18
C ASP A 9 -1.32 20.15 4.98
N PHE A 10 -1.11 19.09 5.76
CA PHE A 10 -2.03 17.96 5.81
C PHE A 10 -3.43 18.38 6.26
N LYS A 11 -3.54 19.26 7.27
CA LYS A 11 -4.84 19.79 7.71
C LYS A 11 -5.50 20.67 6.64
N ARG A 12 -4.72 21.42 5.86
CA ARG A 12 -5.21 22.21 4.72
C ARG A 12 -5.78 21.31 3.63
N CYS A 13 -5.08 20.23 3.28
CA CYS A 13 -5.47 19.34 2.19
C CYS A 13 -6.58 18.35 2.57
N TYR A 14 -6.55 17.81 3.79
CA TYR A 14 -7.44 16.72 4.22
C TYR A 14 -8.45 17.14 5.29
N GLY A 15 -8.41 18.41 5.70
CA GLY A 15 -9.20 18.90 6.84
C GLY A 15 -8.75 18.27 8.16
N GLY A 16 -9.69 18.12 9.10
CA GLY A 16 -9.44 17.50 10.41
C GLY A 16 -9.37 15.97 10.39
N ARG A 17 -9.64 15.32 9.25
CA ARG A 17 -9.93 13.87 9.15
C ARG A 17 -8.83 12.99 9.73
N LEU A 18 -7.57 13.34 9.49
CA LEU A 18 -6.41 12.57 9.93
C LEU A 18 -5.70 13.17 11.16
N SER A 19 -6.24 14.25 11.75
CA SER A 19 -5.51 15.06 12.75
C SER A 19 -5.38 14.39 14.12
N ASN A 20 -6.24 13.41 14.44
CA ASN A 20 -6.34 12.81 15.78
C ASN A 20 -6.03 11.30 15.78
N LEU A 21 -5.43 10.79 14.71
CA LEU A 21 -5.11 9.37 14.61
C LEU A 21 -3.93 9.03 15.51
N SER A 22 -4.02 7.86 16.15
CA SER A 22 -3.00 7.36 17.07
C SER A 22 -2.99 5.83 17.05
N HIS A 23 -2.07 5.21 17.78
CA HIS A 23 -2.08 3.76 17.98
C HIS A 23 -3.32 3.21 18.72
N LYS A 24 -4.17 4.09 19.28
CA LYS A 24 -5.43 3.71 19.91
C LYS A 24 -6.63 3.81 18.97
N THR A 25 -6.46 4.37 17.78
CA THR A 25 -7.52 4.45 16.79
C THR A 25 -7.89 3.04 16.35
N THR A 26 -9.18 2.74 16.36
CA THR A 26 -9.72 1.44 16.02
C THR A 26 -9.94 1.30 14.52
N GLU A 27 -9.99 0.06 14.04
CA GLU A 27 -10.32 -0.27 12.65
C GLU A 27 -11.67 0.34 12.23
N ASN A 28 -12.68 0.31 13.11
CA ASN A 28 -14.00 0.91 12.83
C ASN A 28 -13.93 2.44 12.65
N GLU A 29 -13.12 3.13 13.44
CA GLU A 29 -12.95 4.59 13.31
C GLU A 29 -12.24 4.93 11.98
N ILE A 30 -11.21 4.17 11.60
CA ILE A 30 -10.57 4.32 10.29
C ILE A 30 -11.56 4.04 9.16
N GLN A 31 -12.30 2.94 9.25
CA GLN A 31 -13.32 2.61 8.26
C GLN A 31 -14.30 3.77 8.08
N GLN A 32 -14.85 4.31 9.18
CA GLN A 32 -15.82 5.41 9.11
C GLN A 32 -15.23 6.67 8.46
N ILE A 33 -13.99 7.05 8.80
CA ILE A 33 -13.32 8.21 8.19
C ILE A 33 -13.25 8.05 6.67
N TYR A 34 -12.86 6.87 6.21
CA TYR A 34 -12.69 6.60 4.78
C TYR A 34 -14.03 6.41 4.07
N ASP A 35 -15.04 5.86 4.75
CA ASP A 35 -16.41 5.76 4.24
C ASP A 35 -17.01 7.14 3.96
N GLU A 36 -16.85 8.08 4.90
CA GLU A 36 -17.31 9.46 4.74
C GLU A 36 -16.51 10.26 3.70
N TRP A 37 -15.25 9.88 3.46
CA TRP A 37 -14.35 10.62 2.57
C TRP A 37 -14.33 10.12 1.12
N ALA A 38 -14.74 8.87 0.86
CA ALA A 38 -14.57 8.17 -0.42
C ALA A 38 -14.88 9.01 -1.67
N LYS A 39 -16.03 9.70 -1.72
CA LYS A 39 -16.46 10.48 -2.90
C LYS A 39 -15.59 11.69 -3.21
N GLU A 40 -14.99 12.31 -2.20
CA GLU A 40 -14.12 13.48 -2.36
C GLU A 40 -12.63 13.10 -2.30
N TYR A 41 -12.31 11.84 -2.04
CA TYR A 41 -10.94 11.37 -1.78
C TYR A 41 -9.97 11.74 -2.91
N GLU A 42 -10.30 11.39 -4.16
CA GLU A 42 -9.42 11.67 -5.29
C GLU A 42 -9.22 13.17 -5.51
N LYS A 43 -10.24 13.99 -5.27
CA LYS A 43 -10.12 15.45 -5.34
C LYS A 43 -9.18 15.98 -4.26
N ASP A 44 -9.35 15.56 -3.02
CA ASP A 44 -8.51 16.03 -1.91
C ASP A 44 -7.06 15.52 -2.04
N VAL A 45 -6.86 14.28 -2.49
CA VAL A 45 -5.54 13.63 -2.57
C VAL A 45 -4.80 13.95 -3.87
N VAL A 46 -5.45 13.81 -5.03
CA VAL A 46 -4.79 14.00 -6.34
C VAL A 46 -4.80 15.45 -6.77
N VAL A 47 -5.91 16.18 -6.56
CA VAL A 47 -6.02 17.56 -7.04
C VAL A 47 -5.49 18.56 -6.02
N VAL A 48 -5.95 18.49 -4.76
CA VAL A 48 -5.58 19.47 -3.72
C VAL A 48 -4.18 19.18 -3.18
N ALA A 49 -3.93 17.95 -2.71
CA ALA A 49 -2.62 17.58 -2.16
C ALA A 49 -1.56 17.31 -3.23
N ARG A 50 -1.96 17.11 -4.50
CA ARG A 50 -1.07 16.79 -5.63
C ARG A 50 -0.25 15.52 -5.40
N ALA A 51 -0.89 14.47 -4.87
CA ALA A 51 -0.29 13.16 -4.70
C ALA A 51 -0.06 12.48 -6.04
N ILE A 52 1.17 12.02 -6.29
CA ILE A 52 1.57 11.41 -7.55
C ILE A 52 2.15 10.00 -7.41
N PHE A 53 2.28 9.49 -6.17
CA PHE A 53 2.97 8.23 -5.86
C PHE A 53 2.39 6.98 -6.54
N HIS A 54 1.11 6.99 -6.92
CA HIS A 54 0.43 5.83 -7.50
C HIS A 54 1.14 5.29 -8.74
N LYS A 55 1.55 6.17 -9.66
CA LYS A 55 2.22 5.80 -10.91
C LYS A 55 3.66 5.30 -10.66
N PRO A 56 4.54 6.04 -9.96
CA PRO A 56 5.88 5.56 -9.61
C PRO A 56 5.89 4.22 -8.88
N LEU A 57 4.91 3.97 -7.98
CA LEU A 57 4.77 2.68 -7.31
C LEU A 57 4.45 1.54 -8.29
N ALA A 58 3.46 1.74 -9.17
CA ALA A 58 3.08 0.75 -10.16
C ALA A 58 4.21 0.44 -11.14
N GLU A 59 4.93 1.48 -11.60
CA GLU A 59 6.10 1.32 -12.49
C GLU A 59 7.26 0.59 -11.80
N SER A 60 7.50 0.87 -10.52
CA SER A 60 8.57 0.20 -9.76
C SER A 60 8.26 -1.28 -9.51
N LEU A 61 6.99 -1.61 -9.21
CA LEU A 61 6.57 -3.01 -9.11
C LEU A 61 6.67 -3.71 -10.47
N ASP A 62 6.27 -3.07 -11.56
CA ASP A 62 6.40 -3.62 -12.92
C ASP A 62 7.86 -3.94 -13.28
N GLU A 63 8.79 -3.04 -12.97
CA GLU A 63 10.23 -3.27 -13.17
C GLU A 63 10.72 -4.47 -12.35
N ALA A 64 10.30 -4.56 -11.08
CA ALA A 64 10.67 -5.66 -10.22
C ALA A 64 10.10 -7.01 -10.71
N ILE A 65 8.83 -7.05 -11.14
CA ILE A 65 8.21 -8.25 -11.70
C ILE A 65 8.98 -8.73 -12.93
N ARG A 66 9.30 -7.84 -13.88
CA ARG A 66 10.08 -8.19 -15.07
C ARG A 66 11.45 -8.78 -14.74
N LYS A 67 12.07 -8.33 -13.65
CA LYS A 67 13.42 -8.75 -13.25
C LYS A 67 13.43 -10.03 -12.42
N PHE A 68 12.46 -10.22 -11.52
CA PHE A 68 12.51 -11.27 -10.50
C PHE A 68 11.44 -12.35 -10.65
N LEU A 69 10.34 -12.07 -11.37
CA LEU A 69 9.24 -13.01 -11.64
C LEU A 69 9.11 -13.31 -13.14
N ALA A 70 10.25 -13.40 -13.83
CA ALA A 70 10.27 -13.68 -15.26
C ALA A 70 9.63 -15.05 -15.57
N GLY A 71 8.94 -15.13 -16.71
CA GLY A 71 8.36 -16.38 -17.23
C GLY A 71 6.85 -16.54 -17.05
N LYS A 72 6.15 -15.51 -16.54
CA LYS A 72 4.69 -15.47 -16.51
C LYS A 72 4.20 -14.14 -17.07
N GLU A 73 3.16 -14.20 -17.90
CA GLU A 73 2.65 -13.03 -18.61
C GLU A 73 1.91 -12.09 -17.64
N LYS A 74 1.83 -10.80 -18.01
CA LYS A 74 1.26 -9.77 -17.13
C LYS A 74 -0.21 -10.00 -16.78
N ASP A 75 -0.98 -10.59 -17.68
CA ASP A 75 -2.39 -10.91 -17.48
C ASP A 75 -2.61 -12.16 -16.61
N GLU A 76 -1.60 -13.01 -16.49
CA GLU A 76 -1.59 -14.16 -15.59
C GLU A 76 -1.15 -13.78 -14.17
N MET A 77 -0.38 -12.69 -14.00
CA MET A 77 0.10 -12.19 -12.71
C MET A 77 -1.04 -11.77 -11.80
N LYS A 78 -1.23 -12.49 -10.70
CA LYS A 78 -2.23 -12.20 -9.69
C LYS A 78 -1.65 -11.23 -8.66
N ILE A 79 -2.13 -9.99 -8.67
CA ILE A 79 -1.64 -8.91 -7.82
C ILE A 79 -2.73 -8.47 -6.84
N ILE A 80 -2.38 -8.32 -5.57
CA ILE A 80 -3.25 -7.70 -4.58
C ILE A 80 -2.80 -6.26 -4.31
N ASP A 81 -3.73 -5.32 -4.46
CA ASP A 81 -3.62 -3.91 -4.08
C ASP A 81 -4.23 -3.79 -2.67
N ALA A 82 -3.36 -3.70 -1.67
CA ALA A 82 -3.74 -3.71 -0.26
C ALA A 82 -3.84 -2.28 0.29
N ALA A 83 -4.96 -2.00 0.96
CA ALA A 83 -5.47 -0.64 1.18
C ALA A 83 -5.61 0.13 -0.15
N ALA A 84 -6.35 -0.47 -1.09
CA ALA A 84 -6.51 0.02 -2.46
C ALA A 84 -7.18 1.40 -2.55
N GLY A 85 -7.92 1.83 -1.52
CA GLY A 85 -8.71 3.05 -1.54
C GLY A 85 -9.68 3.08 -2.73
N THR A 86 -9.69 4.20 -3.45
CA THR A 86 -10.49 4.36 -4.68
C THR A 86 -9.87 3.69 -5.92
N GLY A 87 -8.76 2.97 -5.75
CA GLY A 87 -8.17 2.08 -6.75
C GLY A 87 -7.20 2.74 -7.75
N LEU A 88 -6.56 3.85 -7.36
CA LEU A 88 -5.65 4.60 -8.23
C LEU A 88 -4.43 3.78 -8.67
N ILE A 89 -3.84 2.97 -7.78
CA ILE A 89 -2.70 2.09 -8.13
C ILE A 89 -3.13 1.01 -9.11
N GLY A 90 -4.29 0.38 -8.88
CA GLY A 90 -4.83 -0.63 -9.81
C GLY A 90 -5.06 -0.08 -11.22
N VAL A 91 -5.46 1.19 -11.36
CA VAL A 91 -5.56 1.85 -12.68
C VAL A 91 -4.20 1.96 -13.37
N GLU A 92 -3.15 2.33 -12.63
CA GLU A 92 -1.79 2.41 -13.20
C GLU A 92 -1.23 1.02 -13.55
N LEU A 93 -1.48 0.01 -12.71
CA LEU A 93 -1.12 -1.39 -13.02
C LEU A 93 -1.85 -1.90 -14.27
N ASN A 94 -3.13 -1.54 -14.43
CA ASN A 94 -3.91 -1.93 -15.61
C ASN A 94 -3.36 -1.33 -16.90
N LYS A 95 -2.96 -0.05 -16.88
CA LYS A 95 -2.27 0.61 -18.02
C LYS A 95 -0.96 -0.10 -18.39
N LEU A 96 -0.28 -0.71 -17.42
CA LEU A 96 0.96 -1.47 -17.62
C LEU A 96 0.70 -2.90 -18.14
N GLY A 97 -0.55 -3.34 -18.22
CA GLY A 97 -0.97 -4.64 -18.77
C GLY A 97 -1.37 -5.69 -17.73
N TYR A 98 -1.37 -5.35 -16.43
CA TYR A 98 -1.83 -6.27 -15.38
C TYR A 98 -3.36 -6.26 -15.29
N THR A 99 -3.99 -7.40 -15.50
CA THR A 99 -5.46 -7.50 -15.53
C THR A 99 -6.04 -8.41 -14.46
N ASN A 100 -5.21 -9.17 -13.74
CA ASN A 100 -5.64 -10.05 -12.66
C ASN A 100 -5.40 -9.40 -11.29
N LEU A 101 -6.11 -8.29 -11.05
CA LEU A 101 -5.97 -7.46 -9.86
C LEU A 101 -7.05 -7.78 -8.81
N CYS A 102 -6.67 -7.75 -7.53
CA CYS A 102 -7.57 -7.84 -6.38
C CYS A 102 -7.42 -6.58 -5.53
N ALA A 103 -8.52 -5.94 -5.18
CA ALA A 103 -8.53 -4.83 -4.22
C ALA A 103 -8.85 -5.36 -2.82
N LEU A 104 -8.04 -4.99 -1.83
CA LEU A 104 -8.32 -5.16 -0.41
C LEU A 104 -8.37 -3.78 0.22
N ASP A 105 -9.48 -3.42 0.84
CA ASP A 105 -9.60 -2.19 1.62
C ASP A 105 -10.59 -2.40 2.77
N ILE A 106 -10.40 -1.67 3.86
CA ILE A 106 -11.30 -1.74 5.00
C ILE A 106 -12.63 -1.02 4.71
N SER A 107 -12.59 0.04 3.89
CA SER A 107 -13.74 0.89 3.62
C SER A 107 -14.59 0.35 2.46
N PRO A 108 -15.85 -0.05 2.71
CA PRO A 108 -16.75 -0.44 1.64
C PRO A 108 -17.02 0.70 0.64
N GLU A 109 -17.06 1.97 1.07
CA GLU A 109 -17.28 3.08 0.14
C GLU A 109 -16.05 3.37 -0.74
N MET A 110 -14.83 3.21 -0.21
CA MET A 110 -13.61 3.26 -1.02
C MET A 110 -13.64 2.18 -2.10
N LEU A 111 -14.01 0.94 -1.74
CA LEU A 111 -14.17 -0.14 -2.71
C LEU A 111 -15.29 0.13 -3.72
N ASN A 112 -16.36 0.85 -3.33
CA ASN A 112 -17.41 1.25 -4.26
C ASN A 112 -16.90 2.26 -5.31
N GLU A 113 -16.00 3.17 -4.95
CA GLU A 113 -15.30 4.03 -5.92
C GLU A 113 -14.33 3.21 -6.80
N ALA A 114 -13.58 2.28 -6.22
CA ALA A 114 -12.66 1.41 -6.96
C ALA A 114 -13.38 0.54 -8.00
N LYS A 115 -14.58 0.02 -7.69
CA LYS A 115 -15.42 -0.75 -8.62
C LYS A 115 -15.74 0.04 -9.90
N LYS A 116 -15.92 1.36 -9.82
CA LYS A 116 -16.23 2.21 -10.99
C LYS A 116 -15.10 2.25 -12.00
N LYS A 117 -13.85 1.95 -11.59
CA LYS A 117 -12.68 1.92 -12.47
C LYS A 117 -12.66 0.68 -13.37
N ASN A 118 -13.36 -0.39 -12.98
CA ASN A 118 -13.46 -1.64 -13.74
C ASN A 118 -12.09 -2.29 -14.08
N VAL A 119 -11.14 -2.23 -13.15
CA VAL A 119 -9.79 -2.81 -13.31
C VAL A 119 -9.51 -4.02 -12.40
N TYR A 120 -10.32 -4.23 -11.36
CA TYR A 120 -10.17 -5.33 -10.40
C TYR A 120 -11.12 -6.48 -10.69
N LYS A 121 -10.64 -7.72 -10.54
CA LYS A 121 -11.43 -8.97 -10.66
C LYS A 121 -12.06 -9.41 -9.33
N LYS A 122 -11.47 -9.04 -8.20
CA LYS A 122 -11.93 -9.39 -6.84
C LYS A 122 -11.82 -8.17 -5.93
N PHE A 123 -12.75 -8.05 -4.99
CA PHE A 123 -12.78 -7.03 -3.96
C PHE A 123 -12.95 -7.72 -2.61
N ILE A 124 -12.14 -7.36 -1.62
CA ILE A 124 -12.18 -7.90 -0.26
C ILE A 124 -12.33 -6.71 0.69
N CYS A 125 -13.40 -6.71 1.48
CA CYS A 125 -13.71 -5.63 2.41
C CYS A 125 -13.23 -6.02 3.81
N SER A 126 -11.96 -5.73 4.11
CA SER A 126 -11.31 -6.10 5.37
C SER A 126 -10.09 -5.21 5.62
N SER A 127 -9.73 -5.05 6.89
CA SER A 127 -8.43 -4.49 7.25
C SER A 127 -7.29 -5.43 6.82
N LEU A 128 -6.12 -4.83 6.57
CA LEU A 128 -4.85 -5.54 6.56
C LEU A 128 -4.22 -5.37 7.94
N SER A 129 -4.13 -6.46 8.70
CA SER A 129 -3.62 -6.48 10.07
C SER A 129 -2.65 -7.64 10.27
N ASP A 130 -2.26 -7.90 11.52
CA ASP A 130 -1.45 -9.06 11.90
C ASP A 130 -2.25 -10.36 12.03
N ARG A 131 -3.54 -10.34 11.68
CA ARG A 131 -4.41 -11.51 11.72
C ARG A 131 -4.64 -12.04 10.31
N PRO A 132 -4.53 -13.36 10.10
CA PRO A 132 -4.88 -13.98 8.83
C PRO A 132 -6.29 -13.63 8.39
N ASN A 133 -6.43 -13.05 7.21
CA ASN A 133 -7.72 -12.83 6.59
C ASN A 133 -8.30 -14.17 6.08
N PRO A 134 -9.48 -14.61 6.54
CA PRO A 134 -10.07 -15.89 6.16
C PRO A 134 -10.50 -15.98 4.68
N GLU A 135 -10.64 -14.85 3.99
CA GLU A 135 -10.96 -14.79 2.55
C GLU A 135 -9.72 -14.88 1.64
N ILE A 136 -8.53 -14.91 2.25
CA ILE A 136 -7.24 -14.92 1.55
C ILE A 136 -6.44 -16.16 1.96
N ALA A 137 -6.21 -17.05 0.99
CA ALA A 137 -5.39 -18.23 1.22
C ALA A 137 -3.90 -17.85 1.37
N PRO A 138 -3.10 -18.63 2.11
CA PRO A 138 -1.65 -18.49 2.05
C PRO A 138 -1.16 -18.67 0.61
N GLU A 139 -0.12 -17.92 0.22
CA GLU A 139 0.51 -18.03 -1.10
C GLU A 139 -0.45 -17.85 -2.29
N GLU A 140 -1.48 -17.02 -2.12
CA GLU A 140 -2.51 -16.82 -3.14
C GLU A 140 -2.03 -15.92 -4.30
N PHE A 141 -1.19 -14.93 -4.02
CA PHE A 141 -0.81 -13.87 -4.98
C PHE A 141 0.67 -13.95 -5.38
N ASP A 142 0.97 -13.54 -6.62
CA ASP A 142 2.35 -13.46 -7.11
C ASP A 142 3.05 -12.17 -6.61
N ALA A 143 2.28 -11.09 -6.42
CA ALA A 143 2.79 -9.84 -5.86
C ALA A 143 1.74 -9.07 -5.04
N LEU A 144 2.21 -8.27 -4.09
CA LEU A 144 1.44 -7.30 -3.32
C LEU A 144 1.95 -5.89 -3.60
N ILE A 145 1.02 -4.93 -3.69
CA ILE A 145 1.33 -3.50 -3.61
C ILE A 145 0.51 -2.85 -2.49
N CYS A 146 1.13 -2.00 -1.68
CA CYS A 146 0.46 -1.24 -0.61
C CYS A 146 1.01 0.20 -0.58
N GLY A 147 0.24 1.13 -1.13
CA GLY A 147 0.66 2.52 -1.28
C GLY A 147 -0.08 3.48 -0.37
N GLY A 148 0.64 4.37 0.31
CA GLY A 148 0.04 5.49 1.06
C GLY A 148 -0.58 5.17 2.43
N SER A 149 -0.55 3.90 2.85
CA SER A 149 -1.33 3.39 4.00
C SER A 149 -0.49 2.89 5.20
N MET A 150 0.84 2.88 5.06
CA MET A 150 1.78 2.55 6.15
C MET A 150 2.01 3.78 7.05
N LEU A 151 1.07 4.06 7.95
CA LEU A 151 1.16 5.17 8.91
C LEU A 151 0.41 4.88 10.23
N VAL A 152 0.70 5.67 11.26
CA VAL A 152 0.03 5.58 12.56
C VAL A 152 -1.50 5.54 12.43
N GLY A 153 -2.13 4.65 13.19
CA GLY A 153 -3.57 4.43 13.21
C GLY A 153 -4.11 3.60 12.03
N HIS A 154 -3.30 3.32 10.99
CA HIS A 154 -3.70 2.52 9.83
C HIS A 154 -3.04 1.14 9.86
N ILE A 155 -2.21 0.81 8.87
CA ILE A 155 -1.52 -0.47 8.76
C ILE A 155 -0.22 -0.39 9.58
N GLY A 156 -0.18 -1.05 10.73
CA GLY A 156 1.00 -1.12 11.58
C GLY A 156 2.07 -2.10 11.08
N PRO A 157 3.29 -2.08 11.65
CA PRO A 157 4.40 -2.94 11.23
C PRO A 157 4.09 -4.43 11.37
N SER A 158 3.25 -4.84 12.34
CA SER A 158 2.88 -6.23 12.52
C SER A 158 2.13 -6.82 11.32
N ALA A 159 1.44 -6.01 10.52
CA ALA A 159 0.71 -6.45 9.33
C ALA A 159 1.63 -6.98 8.21
N LEU A 160 2.95 -6.70 8.27
CA LEU A 160 3.93 -7.24 7.33
C LEU A 160 3.95 -8.78 7.33
N ILE A 161 3.58 -9.43 8.44
CA ILE A 161 3.50 -10.90 8.51
C ILE A 161 2.38 -11.44 7.61
N GLU A 162 1.26 -10.72 7.53
CA GLU A 162 0.13 -11.09 6.68
C GLU A 162 0.45 -10.84 5.21
N MET A 163 1.13 -9.73 4.89
CA MET A 163 1.65 -9.48 3.55
C MET A 163 2.54 -10.62 3.07
N ILE A 164 3.43 -11.15 3.93
CA ILE A 164 4.27 -12.30 3.60
C ILE A 164 3.43 -13.57 3.41
N ARG A 165 2.49 -13.86 4.33
CA ARG A 165 1.68 -15.09 4.28
C ARG A 165 0.92 -15.25 2.96
N ILE A 166 0.34 -14.16 2.45
CA ILE A 166 -0.55 -14.20 1.28
C ILE A 166 0.21 -14.16 -0.05
N ILE A 167 1.50 -13.85 -0.03
CA ILE A 167 2.37 -13.84 -1.22
C ILE A 167 3.08 -15.18 -1.35
N LYS A 168 3.13 -15.70 -2.58
CA LYS A 168 3.84 -16.93 -2.91
C LYS A 168 5.31 -16.84 -2.53
N ILE A 169 5.91 -17.97 -2.19
CA ILE A 169 7.37 -18.07 -2.10
C ILE A 169 7.99 -17.60 -3.43
N GLY A 170 9.00 -16.73 -3.34
CA GLY A 170 9.63 -16.07 -4.47
C GLY A 170 8.86 -14.85 -5.01
N GLY A 171 7.62 -14.63 -4.57
CA GLY A 171 6.78 -13.48 -4.93
C GLY A 171 7.25 -12.17 -4.31
N LEU A 172 6.65 -11.05 -4.74
CA LEU A 172 7.10 -9.70 -4.38
C LEU A 172 6.13 -8.96 -3.46
N VAL A 173 6.66 -8.22 -2.50
CA VAL A 173 5.92 -7.29 -1.63
C VAL A 173 6.45 -5.89 -1.88
N CYS A 174 5.60 -4.99 -2.39
CA CYS A 174 5.93 -3.61 -2.72
C CYS A 174 5.12 -2.65 -1.83
N PHE A 175 5.78 -1.77 -1.08
CA PHE A 175 5.10 -0.80 -0.23
C PHE A 175 5.93 0.46 -0.06
N ASN A 176 5.30 1.57 0.33
CA ASN A 176 6.02 2.78 0.69
C ASN A 176 5.75 3.23 2.13
N ILE A 177 6.79 3.79 2.75
CA ILE A 177 6.71 4.45 4.05
C ILE A 177 7.26 5.87 3.91
N ARG A 178 6.51 6.86 4.42
CA ARG A 178 6.98 8.25 4.46
C ARG A 178 8.13 8.38 5.46
N ASP A 179 9.08 9.28 5.18
CA ASP A 179 10.29 9.46 6.00
C ASP A 179 10.00 9.56 7.51
N GLY A 180 9.08 10.44 7.92
CA GLY A 180 8.68 10.62 9.32
C GLY A 180 7.85 9.47 9.94
N GLN A 181 7.68 8.35 9.26
CA GLN A 181 7.02 7.14 9.78
C GLN A 181 7.96 5.94 9.75
N LEU A 182 9.13 6.04 9.10
CA LEU A 182 9.98 4.89 8.85
C LEU A 182 10.50 4.24 10.15
N GLU A 183 10.81 5.04 11.17
CA GLU A 183 11.32 4.57 12.46
C GLU A 183 10.39 3.51 13.08
N ASP A 184 9.08 3.64 12.93
CA ASP A 184 8.07 2.71 13.47
C ASP A 184 8.10 1.31 12.80
N TYR A 185 8.73 1.18 11.62
CA TYR A 185 8.76 -0.08 10.85
C TYR A 185 10.15 -0.70 10.75
N GLN A 186 11.21 0.05 11.06
CA GLN A 186 12.60 -0.41 10.86
C GLN A 186 12.91 -1.71 11.60
N GLU A 187 12.47 -1.82 12.86
CA GLU A 187 12.69 -3.01 13.67
C GLU A 187 12.02 -4.23 13.04
N LYS A 188 10.73 -4.13 12.70
CA LYS A 188 9.99 -5.26 12.13
C LYS A 188 10.50 -5.67 10.74
N ILE A 189 10.88 -4.71 9.90
CA ILE A 189 11.48 -5.00 8.59
C ILE A 189 12.79 -5.79 8.77
N SER A 190 13.64 -5.35 9.69
CA SER A 190 14.94 -5.98 9.98
C SER A 190 14.77 -7.36 10.62
N GLU A 191 13.80 -7.52 11.52
CA GLU A 191 13.42 -8.79 12.12
C GLU A 191 13.04 -9.80 11.03
N LEU A 192 12.10 -9.45 10.14
CA LEU A 192 11.63 -10.33 9.07
C LEU A 192 12.73 -10.69 8.05
N GLU A 193 13.68 -9.78 7.82
CA GLU A 193 14.85 -10.08 7.00
C GLU A 193 15.83 -11.02 7.72
N SER A 194 16.08 -10.81 9.03
CA SER A 194 16.96 -11.69 9.82
C SER A 194 16.40 -13.11 9.99
N LEU A 195 15.07 -13.25 10.05
CA LEU A 195 14.37 -14.53 10.10
C LEU A 195 14.36 -15.23 8.72
N GLY A 196 14.80 -14.55 7.67
CA GLY A 196 14.74 -15.04 6.31
C GLY A 196 13.32 -15.21 5.80
N SER A 197 12.33 -14.50 6.36
CA SER A 197 10.94 -14.53 5.86
C SER A 197 10.81 -13.82 4.51
N TRP A 198 11.67 -12.84 4.27
CA TRP A 198 11.85 -12.17 3.00
C TRP A 198 13.29 -11.69 2.83
N LYS A 199 13.61 -11.16 1.64
CA LYS A 199 14.84 -10.43 1.36
C LYS A 199 14.52 -9.04 0.83
N LEU A 200 15.16 -8.00 1.35
CA LEU A 200 15.05 -6.66 0.77
C LEU A 200 15.77 -6.64 -0.59
N ILE A 201 15.02 -6.40 -1.67
CA ILE A 201 15.53 -6.33 -3.03
C ILE A 201 15.96 -4.91 -3.37
N SER A 202 15.12 -3.93 -3.00
CA SER A 202 15.45 -2.52 -3.17
C SER A 202 14.78 -1.66 -2.12
N LYS A 203 15.50 -0.60 -1.72
CA LYS A 203 14.98 0.54 -0.98
C LYS A 203 15.38 1.80 -1.73
N THR A 204 14.41 2.53 -2.25
CA THR A 204 14.65 3.74 -3.07
C THR A 204 13.76 4.88 -2.63
N SER A 205 14.12 6.12 -2.99
CA SER A 205 13.24 7.27 -2.81
C SER A 205 12.36 7.43 -4.05
N LEU A 206 11.06 7.65 -3.85
CA LEU A 206 10.11 7.93 -4.92
C LEU A 206 9.39 9.25 -4.70
N PRO A 207 9.01 9.97 -5.79
CA PRO A 207 8.11 11.11 -5.70
C PRO A 207 6.78 10.72 -5.03
N PHE A 208 6.35 11.51 -4.05
CA PHE A 208 5.14 11.29 -3.28
C PHE A 208 4.09 12.38 -3.56
N PHE A 209 4.46 13.65 -3.34
CA PHE A 209 3.67 14.83 -3.70
C PHE A 209 4.48 15.76 -4.61
N GLU A 210 3.82 16.44 -5.56
CA GLU A 210 4.47 17.49 -6.38
C GLU A 210 4.58 18.84 -5.66
N SER A 211 3.77 19.06 -4.62
CA SER A 211 3.73 20.34 -3.90
C SER A 211 4.92 20.51 -2.97
N ASP A 212 5.58 21.67 -2.98
CA ASP A 212 6.67 22.01 -2.04
C ASP A 212 6.19 22.14 -0.58
N ASP A 213 4.88 22.30 -0.38
CA ASP A 213 4.23 22.34 0.94
C ASP A 213 3.99 20.93 1.51
N MET A 214 4.29 19.87 0.76
CA MET A 214 4.05 18.49 1.16
C MET A 214 5.34 17.68 1.11
N PRO A 215 5.44 16.54 1.81
CA PRO A 215 6.60 15.66 1.72
C PRO A 215 6.80 15.16 0.27
N ARG A 216 7.79 15.71 -0.44
CA ARG A 216 7.96 15.39 -1.87
C ARG A 216 8.34 13.95 -2.15
N GLU A 217 8.85 13.23 -1.16
CA GLU A 217 9.38 11.90 -1.33
C GLU A 217 8.87 10.92 -0.27
N THR A 218 8.92 9.64 -0.62
CA THR A 218 8.66 8.50 0.25
C THR A 218 9.70 7.42 -0.01
N PHE A 219 9.98 6.57 0.97
CA PHE A 219 10.79 5.38 0.74
C PHE A 219 9.93 4.26 0.20
N LEU A 220 10.28 3.76 -0.98
CA LEU A 220 9.78 2.53 -1.56
C LEU A 220 10.60 1.35 -1.05
N PHE A 221 9.92 0.26 -0.72
CA PHE A 221 10.50 -1.03 -0.39
C PHE A 221 9.96 -2.08 -1.35
N ILE A 222 10.85 -2.87 -1.93
CA ILE A 222 10.51 -4.09 -2.66
C ILE A 222 11.23 -5.23 -1.96
N CYS A 223 10.45 -6.18 -1.44
CA CYS A 223 10.93 -7.38 -0.78
C CYS A 223 10.52 -8.61 -1.58
N GLN A 224 11.36 -9.65 -1.59
CA GLN A 224 11.01 -10.96 -2.14
C GLN A 224 10.74 -11.94 -1.01
N VAL A 225 9.57 -12.59 -1.01
CA VAL A 225 9.22 -13.60 -0.01
C VAL A 225 10.11 -14.83 -0.17
N LEU A 226 10.63 -15.33 0.94
CA LEU A 226 11.49 -16.50 0.97
C LEU A 226 10.78 -17.68 1.62
N ASP A 227 11.25 -18.87 1.30
CA ASP A 227 10.90 -20.09 2.01
C ASP A 227 11.71 -20.14 3.33
N SER A 228 11.28 -19.36 4.32
CA SER A 228 11.72 -19.64 5.69
C SER A 228 10.98 -20.87 6.19
N ALA A 229 11.68 -21.78 6.87
CA ALA A 229 11.10 -22.98 7.46
C ALA A 229 9.89 -22.59 8.34
N ARG A 230 8.68 -22.70 7.78
CA ARG A 230 7.41 -22.46 8.47
C ARG A 230 7.13 -23.58 9.46
#